data_AF-A0AAU5IP06-F1
#
_entry.id   AF-A0AAU5IP06-F1
#
_cell.length_a   1.000
_cell.length_b   1.000
_cell.length_c   1.000
_cell.angle_alpha   90.00
_cell.angle_beta   90.00
_cell.angle_gamma   90.00
#
_symmetry.space_group_name_H-M   'P 1'
#
loop_
_entity.id
_entity.type
_entity.pdbx_description
1 polymer ?
#
loop_
_entity_poly.entity_id
_entity_poly.type
_entity_poly.pdbx_seq_one_letter_code
_entity_poly.pdbx_strand_id
1 'polypeptide(L)'
;MLLALGSYGQRLDPSTATDEQLDIVARAVDEARRLSRTAQGPASGCTQHPNGPTDPTRGGVCLFCSGRRRTQQPDGPPLEDVLRDVAELGHDEAARRHTGRLVARALAAAGRGTHTYAYTDRPRTGDQEESHA
;
A
#
# COMPACT_ATOMS: atom_id res chain seq x y z
N MET A 1 -16.95 23.11 0.19
CA MET A 1 -17.12 22.76 -1.25
C MET A 1 -16.82 21.29 -1.57
N LEU A 2 -15.82 20.64 -0.94
CA LEU A 2 -15.50 19.22 -1.18
C LEU A 2 -16.62 18.23 -0.76
N LEU A 3 -17.44 18.57 0.25
CA LEU A 3 -18.66 17.83 0.61
C LEU A 3 -19.71 17.77 -0.52
N ALA A 4 -19.63 18.67 -1.51
CA ALA A 4 -20.62 18.73 -2.59
C ALA A 4 -20.47 17.56 -3.58
N LEU A 5 -19.24 17.15 -3.92
CA LEU A 5 -19.00 16.11 -4.93
C LEU A 5 -19.57 14.73 -4.52
N GLY A 6 -19.44 14.36 -3.24
CA GLY A 6 -20.02 13.12 -2.71
C GLY A 6 -21.55 13.12 -2.75
N SER A 7 -22.18 14.30 -2.66
CA SER A 7 -23.64 14.45 -2.73
C SER A 7 -24.20 14.47 -4.15
N TYR A 8 -23.36 14.67 -5.18
CA TYR A 8 -23.78 14.67 -6.59
C TYR A 8 -23.75 13.27 -7.20
N GLY A 9 -22.77 12.44 -6.86
CA GLY A 9 -22.64 11.07 -7.42
C GLY A 9 -23.80 10.12 -7.08
N GLN A 10 -24.48 10.35 -5.96
CA GLN A 10 -25.68 9.58 -5.56
C GLN A 10 -26.98 10.08 -6.22
N ARG A 11 -26.96 11.23 -6.91
CA ARG A 11 -28.17 11.88 -7.46
C ARG A 11 -28.16 12.06 -8.98
N LEU A 12 -27.04 11.78 -9.65
CA LEU A 12 -26.92 11.90 -11.11
C LEU A 12 -27.07 10.52 -11.74
N ASP A 13 -28.21 10.29 -12.37
CA ASP A 13 -28.35 9.23 -13.37
C ASP A 13 -27.75 9.75 -14.69
N PRO A 14 -26.69 9.10 -15.23
CA PRO A 14 -26.04 9.53 -16.46
C PRO A 14 -26.98 9.58 -17.67
N SER A 15 -28.07 8.80 -17.66
CA SER A 15 -29.03 8.72 -18.76
C SER A 15 -30.03 9.88 -18.79
N THR A 16 -30.16 10.63 -17.69
CA THR A 16 -31.11 11.75 -17.55
C THR A 16 -30.43 13.05 -17.15
N ALA A 17 -29.11 13.08 -17.03
CA ALA A 17 -28.36 14.27 -16.64
C ALA A 17 -28.45 15.34 -17.74
N THR A 18 -28.73 16.57 -17.35
CA THR A 18 -28.71 17.71 -18.28
C THR A 18 -27.29 18.21 -18.49
N ASP A 19 -27.03 18.87 -19.62
CA ASP A 19 -25.71 19.46 -19.92
C ASP A 19 -25.26 20.43 -18.82
N GLU A 20 -26.18 21.22 -18.25
CA GLU A 20 -25.90 22.12 -17.13
C GLU A 20 -25.42 21.37 -15.88
N GLN A 21 -26.04 20.22 -15.56
CA GLN A 21 -25.64 19.39 -14.44
C GLN A 21 -24.24 18.79 -14.67
N LEU A 22 -23.97 18.34 -15.89
CA LEU A 22 -22.65 17.82 -16.27
C LEU A 22 -21.56 18.90 -16.17
N ASP A 23 -21.87 20.14 -16.59
CA ASP A 23 -20.96 21.29 -16.47
C ASP A 23 -20.65 21.67 -15.02
N ILE A 24 -21.63 21.55 -14.11
CA ILE A 24 -21.39 21.77 -12.68
C ILE A 24 -20.42 20.72 -12.14
N VAL A 25 -20.61 19.45 -12.49
CA VAL A 25 -19.72 18.36 -12.07
C VAL A 25 -18.32 18.53 -12.65
N ALA A 26 -18.21 18.83 -13.94
CA ALA A 26 -16.92 19.06 -14.61
C ALA A 26 -16.11 20.16 -13.90
N ARG A 27 -16.74 21.30 -13.62
CA ARG A 27 -16.12 22.41 -12.88
C ARG A 27 -15.69 22.00 -11.47
N ALA A 28 -16.53 21.23 -10.76
CA ALA A 28 -16.20 20.77 -9.42
C ALA A 28 -15.02 19.77 -9.41
N VAL A 29 -14.94 18.88 -10.41
CA VAL A 29 -13.82 17.95 -10.59
C VAL A 29 -12.52 18.70 -10.92
N ASP A 30 -12.59 19.69 -11.81
CA ASP A 30 -11.41 20.49 -12.17
C ASP A 30 -10.90 21.31 -10.98
N GLU A 31 -11.81 21.85 -10.18
CA GLU A 31 -11.44 22.53 -8.93
C GLU A 31 -10.79 21.58 -7.93
N ALA A 32 -11.37 20.40 -7.73
CA ALA A 32 -10.78 19.38 -6.84
C ALA A 32 -9.37 18.96 -7.33
N ARG A 33 -9.17 18.82 -8.64
CA ARG A 33 -7.86 18.54 -9.25
C ARG A 33 -6.88 19.69 -9.01
N ARG A 34 -7.31 20.93 -9.19
CA ARG A 34 -6.49 22.12 -8.93
C ARG A 34 -6.03 22.16 -7.48
N LEU A 35 -6.96 22.03 -6.52
CA LEU A 35 -6.66 22.03 -5.09
C LEU A 35 -5.74 20.87 -4.72
N SER A 36 -5.96 19.68 -5.29
CA SER A 36 -5.11 18.52 -5.05
C SER A 36 -3.68 18.77 -5.50
N ARG A 37 -3.47 19.37 -6.69
CA ARG A 37 -2.12 19.72 -7.16
C ARG A 37 -1.44 20.75 -6.26
N THR A 38 -2.17 21.74 -5.77
CA THR A 38 -1.64 22.73 -4.82
C THR A 38 -1.26 22.06 -3.49
N ALA A 39 -2.06 21.10 -3.02
CA ALA A 39 -1.85 20.40 -1.76
C ALA A 39 -0.73 19.33 -1.82
N GLN A 40 -0.44 18.76 -2.99
CA GLN A 40 0.57 17.72 -3.17
C GLN A 40 2.00 18.19 -2.86
N GLY A 41 2.23 19.51 -2.74
CA GLY A 41 3.54 20.08 -2.46
C GLY A 41 4.54 19.84 -3.60
N PRO A 42 5.79 20.29 -3.45
CA PRO A 42 6.81 20.06 -4.47
C PRO A 42 7.08 18.57 -4.64
N ALA A 43 7.16 18.13 -5.90
CA ALA A 43 7.60 16.79 -6.24
C ALA A 43 9.02 16.57 -5.68
N SER A 44 9.26 15.39 -5.11
CA SER A 44 10.55 15.05 -4.50
C SER A 44 11.69 14.92 -5.52
N GLY A 45 11.39 14.84 -6.83
CA GLY A 45 12.40 14.66 -7.87
C GLY A 45 13.14 13.32 -7.78
N CYS A 46 12.57 12.33 -7.07
CA CYS A 46 13.21 11.03 -6.86
C CYS A 46 13.34 10.27 -8.17
N THR A 47 14.51 9.67 -8.44
CA THR A 47 14.76 8.89 -9.66
C THR A 47 13.80 7.71 -9.86
N GLN A 48 13.34 7.08 -8.77
CA GLN A 48 12.36 5.99 -8.83
C GLN A 48 10.91 6.49 -8.90
N HIS A 49 10.64 7.68 -8.34
CA HIS A 49 9.32 8.29 -8.31
C HIS A 49 9.44 9.79 -8.58
N PRO A 50 9.60 10.20 -9.86
CA PRO A 50 9.92 11.59 -10.19
C PRO A 50 8.85 12.57 -9.70
N ASN A 51 7.59 12.15 -9.76
CA ASN A 51 6.42 12.88 -9.30
C ASN A 51 5.97 12.46 -7.89
N GLY A 52 6.80 11.69 -7.17
CA GLY A 52 6.47 11.22 -5.83
C GLY A 52 6.44 12.37 -4.82
N PRO A 53 5.48 12.37 -3.88
CA PRO A 53 5.38 13.43 -2.89
C PRO A 53 6.58 13.41 -1.95
N THR A 54 6.94 14.60 -1.46
CA THR A 54 8.02 14.77 -0.48
C THR A 54 7.56 14.33 0.91
N ASP A 55 8.39 13.60 1.63
CA ASP A 55 8.15 13.18 3.02
C ASP A 55 8.34 14.37 3.97
N PRO A 56 7.27 14.84 4.65
CA PRO A 56 7.37 15.97 5.56
C PRO A 56 8.17 15.64 6.83
N THR A 57 8.33 14.36 7.16
CA THR A 57 9.02 13.90 8.37
C THR A 57 10.51 13.64 8.17
N ARG A 58 11.00 13.61 6.91
CA ARG A 58 12.39 13.28 6.59
C ARG A 58 13.04 14.22 5.56
N GLY A 59 12.60 15.48 5.50
CA GLY A 59 13.36 16.55 4.83
C GLY A 59 13.76 16.26 3.37
N GLY A 60 12.79 16.19 2.46
CA GLY A 60 13.06 16.19 1.02
C GLY A 60 13.13 14.82 0.33
N VAL A 61 13.09 13.71 1.08
CA VAL A 61 13.02 12.36 0.48
C VAL A 61 11.63 12.04 -0.03
N CYS A 62 11.53 11.19 -1.06
CA CYS A 62 10.24 10.68 -1.54
C CYS A 62 9.52 9.86 -0.46
N LEU A 63 8.25 10.20 -0.20
CA LEU A 63 7.36 9.53 0.76
C LEU A 63 7.20 8.03 0.49
N PHE A 64 7.17 7.61 -0.77
CA PHE A 64 7.05 6.19 -1.13
C PHE A 64 8.33 5.43 -0.79
N CYS A 65 9.49 6.02 -1.09
CA CYS A 65 10.79 5.43 -0.76
C CYS A 65 11.00 5.39 0.77
N SER A 66 10.61 6.45 1.48
CA SER A 66 10.70 6.47 2.94
C SER A 66 9.73 5.48 3.59
N GLY A 67 8.52 5.33 3.06
CA GLY A 67 7.57 4.28 3.46
C GLY A 67 8.14 2.88 3.28
N ARG A 68 8.73 2.61 2.10
CA ARG A 68 9.40 1.33 1.80
C ARG A 68 10.60 1.07 2.73
N ARG A 69 11.34 2.10 3.13
CA ARG A 69 12.44 1.95 4.11
C ARG A 69 11.90 1.70 5.52
N ARG A 70 10.84 2.40 5.95
CA ARG A 70 10.20 2.20 7.26
C ARG A 70 9.64 0.79 7.44
N THR A 71 9.18 0.15 6.37
CA THR A 71 8.73 -1.25 6.46
C THR A 71 9.90 -2.24 6.56
N GLN A 72 11.06 -1.90 5.97
CA GLN A 72 12.26 -2.74 5.95
C GLN A 72 13.17 -2.59 7.17
N GLN A 73 13.26 -1.41 7.79
CA GLN A 73 13.88 -1.22 9.09
C GLN A 73 12.79 -1.16 10.17
N PRO A 74 12.46 -2.27 10.84
CA PRO A 74 11.72 -2.19 12.08
C PRO A 74 12.53 -1.39 13.11
N ASP A 75 11.95 -0.32 13.65
CA ASP A 75 12.39 0.20 14.94
C ASP A 75 12.01 -0.82 16.02
N GLY A 76 12.97 -1.26 16.84
CA GLY A 76 12.74 -2.20 17.95
C GLY A 76 13.69 -3.40 17.96
N PRO A 77 13.57 -4.29 18.97
CA PRO A 77 14.40 -5.48 19.06
C PRO A 77 14.17 -6.41 17.85
N PRO A 78 15.21 -7.20 17.46
CA PRO A 78 15.08 -8.24 16.45
C PRO A 78 13.87 -9.14 16.70
N LEU A 79 13.13 -9.49 15.65
CA LEU A 79 11.95 -10.36 15.79
C LEU A 79 12.31 -11.75 16.35
N GLU A 80 13.55 -12.21 16.14
CA GLU A 80 14.10 -13.43 16.73
C GLU A 80 14.16 -13.36 18.27
N ASP A 81 14.56 -12.22 18.83
CA ASP A 81 14.58 -12.01 20.27
C ASP A 81 13.15 -12.01 20.84
N VAL A 82 12.20 -11.41 20.11
CA VAL A 82 10.78 -11.43 20.48
C VAL A 82 10.21 -12.85 20.44
N LEU A 83 10.58 -13.66 19.45
CA LEU A 83 10.16 -15.07 19.38
C LEU A 83 10.76 -15.91 20.50
N ARG A 84 12.03 -15.66 20.88
CA ARG A 84 12.65 -16.31 22.03
C ARG A 84 11.92 -15.95 23.32
N ASP A 85 11.64 -14.67 23.55
CA ASP A 85 10.88 -14.23 24.73
C ASP A 85 9.47 -14.84 24.76
N VAL A 86 8.80 -15.01 23.61
CA VAL A 86 7.51 -15.72 23.53
C VAL A 86 7.65 -17.18 23.93
N ALA A 87 8.70 -17.86 23.48
CA ALA A 87 8.94 -19.26 23.81
C ALA A 87 9.32 -19.46 25.30
N GLU A 88 10.09 -18.53 25.87
CA GLU A 88 10.59 -18.62 27.24
C GLU A 88 9.58 -18.14 28.29
N LEU A 89 8.85 -17.05 28.00
CA LEU A 89 7.99 -16.35 28.96
C LEU A 89 6.50 -16.55 28.70
N GLY A 90 6.13 -17.05 27.52
CA GLY A 90 4.76 -17.15 27.05
C GLY A 90 4.23 -15.85 26.42
N HIS A 91 3.12 -15.96 25.70
CA HIS A 91 2.56 -14.87 24.88
C HIS A 91 2.20 -13.61 25.68
N ASP A 92 1.54 -13.76 26.83
CA ASP A 92 1.04 -12.63 27.61
C ASP A 92 2.18 -11.83 28.24
N GLU A 93 3.22 -12.51 28.76
CA GLU A 93 4.38 -11.85 29.34
C GLU A 93 5.25 -11.20 28.25
N ALA A 94 5.45 -11.89 27.12
CA ALA A 94 6.13 -11.31 25.97
C ALA A 94 5.40 -10.06 25.44
N ALA A 95 4.05 -10.03 25.47
CA ALA A 95 3.25 -8.87 25.08
C ALA A 95 3.15 -7.77 26.15
N ARG A 96 3.62 -8.02 27.38
CA ARG A 96 3.86 -6.97 28.40
C ARG A 96 5.24 -6.35 28.24
N ARG A 97 6.25 -7.20 27.99
CA ARG A 97 7.65 -6.79 27.78
C ARG A 97 7.86 -6.08 26.45
N HIS A 98 7.15 -6.54 25.42
CA HIS A 98 7.10 -5.96 24.08
C HIS A 98 5.70 -5.42 23.81
N THR A 99 5.51 -4.68 22.72
CA THR A 99 4.14 -4.34 22.31
C THR A 99 3.47 -5.56 21.67
N GLY A 100 2.16 -5.75 21.91
CA GLY A 100 1.40 -6.85 21.28
C GLY A 100 1.47 -6.84 19.75
N ARG A 101 1.61 -5.65 19.14
CA ARG A 101 1.85 -5.51 17.69
C ARG A 101 3.17 -6.14 17.25
N LEU A 102 4.22 -5.99 18.05
CA LEU A 102 5.53 -6.56 17.76
C LEU A 102 5.52 -8.09 17.89
N VAL A 103 4.86 -8.62 18.92
CA VAL A 103 4.65 -10.07 19.11
C VAL A 103 3.87 -10.67 17.94
N ALA A 104 2.75 -10.06 17.55
CA ALA A 104 1.97 -10.51 16.40
C ALA A 104 2.78 -10.47 15.08
N ARG A 105 3.59 -9.43 14.88
CA ARG A 105 4.48 -9.33 13.72
C ARG A 105 5.54 -10.44 13.72
N ALA A 106 6.14 -10.74 14.86
CA ALA A 106 7.15 -11.78 15.01
C ALA A 106 6.58 -13.17 14.69
N LEU A 107 5.42 -13.52 15.26
CA LEU A 107 4.70 -14.76 14.98
C LEU A 107 4.28 -14.86 13.50
N ALA A 108 3.76 -13.78 12.92
CA ALA A 108 3.40 -13.76 11.51
C ALA A 108 4.63 -13.88 10.59
N ALA A 109 5.78 -13.34 10.99
CA ALA A 109 7.03 -13.53 10.25
C ALA A 109 7.52 -14.97 10.30
N ALA A 110 7.46 -15.62 11.47
CA ALA A 110 7.78 -17.04 11.62
C ALA A 110 6.85 -17.93 10.77
N GLY A 111 5.54 -17.67 10.81
CA GLY A 111 4.55 -18.42 10.02
C GLY A 111 4.63 -18.22 8.50
N ARG A 112 5.25 -17.13 8.02
CA ARG A 112 5.50 -16.94 6.58
C ARG A 112 6.62 -17.85 6.05
N GLY A 113 7.57 -18.25 6.91
CA GLY A 113 8.65 -19.18 6.53
C GLY A 113 8.19 -20.63 6.35
N THR A 114 7.07 -21.01 6.99
CA THR A 114 6.52 -22.38 6.92
C THR A 114 5.66 -22.62 5.68
N HIS A 115 5.24 -21.56 4.98
CA HIS A 115 4.52 -21.63 3.70
C HIS A 115 5.45 -21.29 2.53
N THR A 116 6.60 -21.95 2.43
CA THR A 116 7.30 -22.06 1.14
C THR A 116 6.50 -23.04 0.29
N TYR A 117 5.55 -22.50 -0.49
CA TYR A 117 4.88 -23.26 -1.55
C TYR A 117 5.95 -23.69 -2.55
N ALA A 118 6.37 -24.95 -2.47
CA ALA A 118 7.27 -25.55 -3.42
C ALA A 118 6.58 -25.53 -4.79
N TYR A 119 6.99 -24.60 -5.66
CA TYR A 119 6.70 -24.66 -7.07
C TYR A 119 7.40 -25.92 -7.61
N THR A 120 6.71 -27.04 -7.57
CA THR A 120 7.14 -28.24 -8.30
C THR A 120 6.82 -27.99 -9.76
N ASP A 121 7.88 -27.92 -10.55
CA ASP A 121 7.85 -27.79 -11.99
C ASP A 121 6.93 -28.88 -12.57
N ARG A 122 5.80 -28.44 -13.13
CA ARG A 122 4.84 -29.34 -13.76
C ARG A 122 5.34 -29.52 -15.19
N PRO A 123 5.73 -30.74 -15.62
CA PRO A 123 6.26 -30.93 -16.96
C PRO A 123 5.22 -30.48 -17.99
N ARG A 124 5.63 -29.56 -18.85
CA ARG A 124 4.86 -29.02 -19.97
C ARG A 124 4.65 -30.15 -20.98
N THR A 125 3.58 -30.92 -20.82
CA THR A 125 3.10 -31.84 -21.86
C THR A 125 2.38 -31.05 -22.93
N GLY A 126 2.91 -31.08 -24.16
CA GLY A 126 2.20 -30.71 -25.37
C GLY A 126 2.88 -29.61 -26.17
N ASP A 127 3.87 -30.00 -26.98
CA ASP A 127 4.25 -29.33 -28.24
C ASP A 127 4.91 -30.39 -29.15
N GLN A 128 4.11 -31.33 -29.66
CA GLN A 128 4.44 -32.13 -30.85
C GLN A 128 3.13 -32.41 -31.60
N GLU A 129 3.22 -32.39 -32.94
CA GLU A 129 2.16 -32.29 -33.97
C GLU A 129 1.91 -30.81 -34.33
N GLU A 130 2.53 -30.23 -35.36
CA GLU A 130 2.44 -30.64 -36.77
C GLU A 130 3.77 -30.45 -37.53
N SER A 131 4.29 -31.54 -38.11
CA SER A 131 5.22 -31.51 -39.24
C SER A 131 4.97 -32.77 -40.06
N HIS A 132 4.91 -32.62 -41.38
CA HIS A 132 4.56 -33.61 -42.43
C HIS A 132 3.03 -33.78 -42.63
N ALA A 133 2.44 -33.56 -43.80
CA ALA A 133 2.96 -33.49 -45.17
C ALA A 133 2.05 -32.63 -46.07
#